data_AF-A0A835J4B0-F1
#
_entry.id   AF-A0A835J4B0-F1
#
_cell.length_a   1.000
_cell.length_b   1.000
_cell.length_c   1.000
_cell.angle_alpha   90.00
_cell.angle_beta   90.00
_cell.angle_gamma   90.00
#
_symmetry.space_group_name_H-M   'P 1'
#
loop_
_entity.id
_entity.type
_entity.pdbx_description
1 polymer ?
#
loop_
_entity_poly.entity_id
_entity_poly.type
_entity_poly.pdbx_seq_one_letter_code
_entity_poly.pdbx_strand_id
1 'polypeptide(L)'
;MTANGLQMSESVLLCFFSLNVFVWLSASVVADTCISMDEWVQNPTAKTALDDIIPCVDNATAQETLRQTKETTYQLVNVVDYVVSNVSNRNFPPQAGNLYYNQSGSLMPLLCNPFNSDFTDRKCAAGEVWKNYICQVSSSGICTTPGRLTPSLYKQMESAVNLSYGLSRYGPFLVNLEDCTFVRETFTKISHSYCPDLRRYSQWIYVGLVIVSAAVMLSLIFWVIYARERRHRVYTKQFEGPGKAS
;
A
#
# COMPACT_ATOMS: atom_id res chain seq x y z
N MET A 1 27.44 -1.41 48.63
CA MET A 1 26.82 -1.10 47.33
C MET A 1 25.35 -1.10 47.62
N THR A 2 24.60 -0.04 47.30
CA THR A 2 23.13 -0.15 47.39
C THR A 2 22.68 -1.08 46.26
N ALA A 3 21.74 -1.99 46.52
CA ALA A 3 21.22 -2.96 45.54
C ALA A 3 20.80 -2.26 44.22
N ASN A 4 20.28 -1.04 44.33
CA ASN A 4 19.86 -0.19 43.22
C ASN A 4 20.99 0.15 42.21
N GLY A 5 22.25 0.27 42.66
CA GLY A 5 23.37 0.61 41.77
C GLY A 5 23.87 -0.58 40.93
N LEU A 6 23.76 -1.80 41.46
CA LEU A 6 24.13 -3.02 40.74
C LEU A 6 23.03 -3.36 39.70
N GLN A 7 21.77 -3.29 40.11
CA GLN A 7 20.59 -3.52 39.26
C GLN A 7 20.56 -2.57 38.04
N MET A 8 20.93 -1.30 38.25
CA MET A 8 20.98 -0.30 37.19
C MET A 8 22.11 -0.59 36.18
N SER A 9 23.26 -1.11 36.64
CA SER A 9 24.36 -1.50 35.75
C SER A 9 24.04 -2.72 34.88
N GLU A 10 23.36 -3.73 35.43
CA GLU A 10 22.93 -4.92 34.69
C GLU A 10 21.87 -4.57 33.63
N SER A 11 20.91 -3.72 33.99
CA SER A 11 19.85 -3.26 33.07
C SER A 11 20.44 -2.50 31.88
N VAL A 12 21.42 -1.63 32.12
CA VAL A 12 22.11 -0.87 31.06
C VAL A 12 22.87 -1.81 30.12
N LEU A 13 23.57 -2.82 30.67
CA LEU A 13 24.32 -3.80 29.90
C LEU A 13 23.43 -4.61 28.95
N LEU A 14 22.29 -5.07 29.45
CA LEU A 14 21.28 -5.81 28.67
C LEU A 14 20.66 -4.95 27.56
N CYS A 15 20.41 -3.67 27.83
CA CYS A 15 19.92 -2.72 26.82
C CYS A 15 20.95 -2.53 25.69
N PHE A 16 22.22 -2.29 26.01
CA PHE A 16 23.24 -2.13 24.97
C PHE A 16 23.47 -3.42 24.17
N PHE A 17 23.46 -4.58 24.84
CA PHE A 17 23.61 -5.86 24.14
C PHE A 17 22.45 -6.13 23.18
N SER A 18 21.20 -5.95 23.63
CA SER A 18 20.02 -6.17 22.79
C SER A 18 19.95 -5.19 21.62
N LEU A 19 20.31 -3.92 21.82
CA LEU A 19 20.41 -2.92 20.75
C LEU A 19 21.46 -3.30 19.70
N ASN A 20 22.65 -3.77 20.12
CA ASN A 20 23.70 -4.20 19.19
C ASN A 20 23.26 -5.41 18.36
N VAL A 21 22.62 -6.40 18.99
CA VAL A 21 22.08 -7.58 18.29
C VAL A 21 21.00 -7.16 17.30
N PHE A 22 20.07 -6.30 17.69
CA PHE A 22 19.01 -5.82 16.80
C PHE A 22 19.56 -5.06 15.58
N VAL A 23 20.49 -4.13 15.80
CA VAL A 23 21.14 -3.38 14.71
C VAL A 23 21.92 -4.30 13.78
N TRP A 24 22.60 -5.31 14.33
CA TRP A 24 23.31 -6.30 13.51
C TRP A 24 22.35 -7.13 12.65
N LEU A 25 21.27 -7.66 13.24
CA LEU A 25 20.26 -8.44 12.51
C LEU A 25 19.59 -7.63 11.40
N SER A 26 19.21 -6.39 11.69
CA SER A 26 18.60 -5.51 10.69
C SER A 26 19.55 -5.17 9.54
N ALA A 27 20.85 -4.97 9.81
CA ALA A 27 21.85 -4.78 8.76
C ALA A 27 21.97 -6.01 7.84
N SER A 28 21.93 -7.22 8.40
CA SER A 28 21.96 -8.48 7.63
C SER A 28 20.71 -8.65 6.78
N VAL A 29 19.51 -8.43 7.35
CA VAL A 29 18.24 -8.53 6.61
C VAL A 29 18.20 -7.55 5.45
N VAL A 30 18.64 -6.30 5.65
CA VAL A 30 18.70 -5.31 4.57
C VAL A 30 19.66 -5.77 3.46
N ALA A 31 20.81 -6.35 3.80
CA ALA A 31 21.76 -6.86 2.82
C ALA A 31 21.18 -8.03 2.00
N ASP A 32 20.53 -8.99 2.66
CA ASP A 32 19.91 -10.15 2.00
C ASP A 32 18.72 -9.71 1.11
N THR A 33 17.95 -8.72 1.57
CA THR A 33 16.85 -8.13 0.78
C THR A 33 17.39 -7.43 -0.47
N CYS A 34 18.49 -6.71 -0.35
CA CYS A 34 19.13 -6.02 -1.47
C CYS A 34 19.66 -7.01 -2.53
N ILE A 35 20.28 -8.12 -2.10
CA ILE A 35 20.78 -9.15 -3.01
C ILE A 35 19.62 -9.84 -3.72
N SER A 36 18.57 -10.21 -2.99
CA SER A 36 17.40 -10.87 -3.60
C SER A 36 16.65 -9.96 -4.59
N MET A 37 16.56 -8.65 -4.31
CA MET A 37 16.03 -7.68 -5.28
C MET A 37 16.87 -7.59 -6.55
N ASP A 38 18.20 -7.63 -6.43
CA ASP A 38 19.11 -7.59 -7.57
C ASP A 38 19.03 -8.85 -8.44
N GLU A 39 19.03 -10.02 -7.80
CA GLU A 39 18.90 -11.32 -8.48
C GLU A 39 17.58 -11.43 -9.26
N TRP A 40 16.47 -10.94 -8.67
CA TRP A 40 15.18 -10.93 -9.32
C TRP A 40 15.15 -10.00 -10.55
N VAL A 41 15.80 -8.84 -10.49
CA VAL A 41 15.89 -7.91 -11.65
C VAL A 41 16.60 -8.55 -12.84
N GLN A 42 17.61 -9.39 -12.57
CA GLN A 42 18.37 -10.10 -13.59
C GLN A 42 17.58 -11.28 -14.18
N ASN A 43 16.85 -12.04 -13.34
CA ASN A 43 16.08 -13.22 -13.78
C ASN A 43 14.70 -13.27 -13.09
N PRO A 44 13.70 -12.51 -13.56
CA PRO A 44 12.39 -12.43 -12.91
C PRO A 44 11.60 -13.74 -12.97
N THR A 45 11.77 -14.54 -14.04
CA THR A 45 11.06 -15.82 -14.26
C THR A 45 11.75 -17.03 -13.63
N ALA A 46 12.80 -16.82 -12.83
CA ALA A 46 13.59 -17.91 -12.25
C ALA A 46 12.98 -18.42 -10.92
N LYS A 47 11.68 -18.73 -10.85
CA LYS A 47 10.99 -19.38 -9.70
C LYS A 47 11.58 -19.00 -8.33
N THR A 48 11.72 -17.69 -8.11
CA THR A 48 12.25 -17.17 -6.85
C THR A 48 11.09 -16.95 -5.87
N ALA A 49 11.39 -16.76 -4.59
CA ALA A 49 10.36 -16.40 -3.60
C ALA A 49 9.60 -15.10 -3.97
N LEU A 50 10.18 -14.26 -4.84
CA LEU A 50 9.59 -13.00 -5.29
C LEU A 50 8.75 -13.16 -6.57
N ASP A 51 9.02 -14.17 -7.40
CA ASP A 51 8.20 -14.55 -8.57
C ASP A 51 6.82 -15.09 -8.13
N ASP A 52 6.77 -15.85 -7.03
CA ASP A 52 5.50 -16.35 -6.46
C ASP A 52 4.58 -15.24 -5.91
N ILE A 53 5.16 -14.10 -5.52
CA ILE A 53 4.42 -12.94 -4.96
C ILE A 53 4.11 -11.91 -6.06
N ILE A 54 4.99 -11.78 -7.05
CA ILE A 54 4.90 -10.80 -8.14
C ILE A 54 5.11 -11.55 -9.47
N PRO A 55 4.10 -12.31 -9.94
CA PRO A 55 4.23 -13.04 -11.19
C PRO A 55 4.29 -12.05 -12.35
N CYS A 56 5.43 -12.06 -13.04
CA CYS A 56 5.60 -11.27 -14.25
C CYS A 56 4.93 -11.94 -15.42
N VAL A 57 4.12 -11.19 -16.14
CA VAL A 57 3.53 -11.62 -17.39
C VAL A 57 4.31 -10.98 -18.53
N ASP A 58 4.44 -11.67 -19.66
CA ASP A 58 5.13 -11.13 -20.82
C ASP A 58 4.34 -9.96 -21.45
N ASN A 59 5.04 -9.00 -22.04
CA ASN A 59 4.42 -7.84 -22.68
C ASN A 59 3.33 -8.21 -23.69
N ALA A 60 3.44 -9.33 -24.43
CA ALA A 60 2.41 -9.70 -25.40
C ALA A 60 1.10 -10.09 -24.71
N THR A 61 1.19 -10.88 -23.63
CA THR A 61 0.04 -11.22 -22.80
C THR A 61 -0.51 -9.97 -22.08
N ALA A 62 0.35 -9.08 -21.58
CA ALA A 62 -0.08 -7.81 -20.98
C ALA A 62 -0.86 -6.92 -21.97
N GLN A 63 -0.38 -6.78 -23.21
CA GLN A 63 -1.10 -6.05 -24.28
C GLN A 63 -2.45 -6.70 -24.61
N GLU A 64 -2.52 -8.03 -24.62
CA GLU A 64 -3.78 -8.74 -24.82
C GLU A 64 -4.74 -8.50 -23.64
N THR A 65 -4.27 -8.53 -22.39
CA THR A 65 -5.06 -8.17 -21.20
C THR A 65 -5.60 -6.74 -21.29
N LEU A 66 -4.77 -5.79 -21.76
CA LEU A 66 -5.20 -4.41 -22.00
C LEU A 66 -6.31 -4.34 -23.05
N ARG A 67 -6.13 -5.04 -24.17
CA ARG A 67 -7.11 -5.10 -25.26
C ARG A 67 -8.45 -5.69 -24.77
N GLN A 68 -8.40 -6.78 -24.01
CA GLN A 68 -9.58 -7.41 -23.39
C GLN A 68 -10.27 -6.50 -22.38
N THR A 69 -9.50 -5.72 -21.62
CA THR A 69 -10.03 -4.72 -20.69
C THR A 69 -10.76 -3.60 -21.42
N LYS A 70 -10.19 -3.12 -22.54
CA LYS A 70 -10.83 -2.12 -23.41
C LYS A 70 -12.11 -2.65 -24.04
N GLU A 71 -12.09 -3.87 -24.57
CA GLU A 71 -13.28 -4.55 -25.13
C GLU A 71 -14.36 -4.70 -24.06
N THR A 72 -14.03 -5.21 -22.87
CA THR A 72 -15.00 -5.36 -21.77
C THR A 72 -15.62 -4.01 -21.39
N THR A 73 -14.81 -2.96 -21.33
CA THR A 73 -15.31 -1.61 -21.05
C THR A 73 -16.22 -1.09 -22.16
N TYR A 74 -15.85 -1.31 -23.42
CA TYR A 74 -16.64 -0.94 -24.60
C TYR A 74 -18.00 -1.64 -24.59
N GLN A 75 -18.03 -2.95 -24.34
CA GLN A 75 -19.25 -3.73 -24.25
C GLN A 75 -20.13 -3.30 -23.07
N LEU A 76 -19.53 -2.99 -21.91
CA LEU A 76 -20.27 -2.55 -20.73
C LEU A 76 -21.02 -1.24 -21.00
N VAL A 77 -20.38 -0.26 -21.66
CA VAL A 77 -21.04 0.99 -22.06
C VAL A 77 -22.19 0.71 -23.05
N ASN A 78 -21.97 -0.16 -24.04
CA ASN A 78 -23.01 -0.52 -25.01
C ASN A 78 -24.22 -1.20 -24.36
N VAL A 79 -24.01 -2.04 -23.34
CA VAL A 79 -25.10 -2.64 -22.57
C VAL A 79 -25.91 -1.56 -21.86
N VAL A 80 -25.25 -0.58 -21.25
CA VAL A 80 -25.95 0.53 -20.60
C VAL A 80 -26.74 1.35 -21.62
N ASP A 81 -26.14 1.71 -22.76
CA ASP A 81 -26.80 2.44 -23.86
C ASP A 81 -27.97 1.66 -24.47
N TYR A 82 -27.86 0.34 -24.54
CA TYR A 82 -28.94 -0.53 -24.97
C TYR A 82 -30.12 -0.45 -24.00
N VAL A 83 -29.88 -0.47 -22.69
CA VAL A 83 -30.94 -0.29 -21.69
C VAL A 83 -31.53 1.11 -21.77
N VAL A 84 -30.70 2.15 -21.93
CA VAL A 84 -31.18 3.53 -22.08
C VAL A 84 -32.10 3.66 -23.29
N SER A 85 -31.70 3.16 -24.46
CA SER A 85 -32.47 3.27 -25.70
C SER A 85 -33.72 2.37 -25.73
N ASN A 86 -33.62 1.10 -25.33
CA ASN A 86 -34.70 0.12 -25.48
C ASN A 86 -35.61 -0.02 -24.25
N VAL A 87 -35.16 0.44 -23.08
CA VAL A 87 -35.94 0.39 -21.84
C VAL A 87 -36.30 1.81 -21.39
N SER A 88 -35.30 2.64 -21.09
CA SER A 88 -35.58 3.96 -20.49
C SER A 88 -36.19 4.97 -21.47
N ASN A 89 -35.85 4.94 -22.76
CA ASN A 89 -36.37 5.87 -23.77
C ASN A 89 -37.55 5.29 -24.58
N ARG A 90 -37.87 4.01 -24.38
CA ARG A 90 -38.97 3.36 -25.10
C ARG A 90 -40.31 3.64 -24.43
N ASN A 91 -41.32 3.94 -25.26
CA ASN A 91 -42.68 4.14 -24.80
C ASN A 91 -43.39 2.79 -24.66
N PHE A 92 -43.44 2.28 -23.43
CA PHE A 92 -44.20 1.08 -23.12
C PHE A 92 -45.69 1.40 -22.92
N PRO A 93 -46.61 0.51 -23.35
CA PRO A 93 -48.02 0.70 -23.11
C PRO A 93 -48.40 0.33 -21.66
N PRO A 94 -49.58 0.74 -21.16
CA PRO A 94 -50.01 0.46 -19.78
C PRO A 94 -50.03 -1.03 -19.40
N GLN A 95 -50.13 -1.95 -20.37
CA GLN A 95 -50.08 -3.39 -20.11
C GLN A 95 -48.68 -3.90 -19.75
N ALA A 96 -47.62 -3.08 -19.89
CA ALA A 96 -46.24 -3.45 -19.58
C ALA A 96 -45.90 -3.43 -18.08
N GLY A 97 -46.88 -3.15 -17.21
CA GLY A 97 -46.72 -3.20 -15.75
C GLY A 97 -45.62 -2.24 -15.27
N ASN A 98 -44.58 -2.79 -14.64
CA ASN A 98 -43.51 -2.02 -14.00
C ASN A 98 -42.61 -1.23 -14.97
N LEU A 99 -42.72 -1.48 -16.28
CA LEU A 99 -42.01 -0.74 -17.33
C LEU A 99 -42.81 0.47 -17.86
N TYR A 100 -44.07 0.62 -17.44
CA TYR A 100 -44.91 1.74 -17.83
C TYR A 100 -44.65 2.97 -16.94
N TYR A 101 -44.50 4.15 -17.55
CA TYR A 101 -44.32 5.41 -16.82
C TYR A 101 -44.82 6.62 -17.66
N ASN A 102 -44.99 7.78 -17.03
CA ASN A 102 -45.52 8.98 -17.68
C ASN A 102 -44.50 9.59 -18.66
N GLN A 103 -44.91 9.74 -19.93
CA GLN A 103 -44.05 10.13 -21.08
C GLN A 103 -43.60 11.60 -21.07
N SER A 104 -43.94 12.37 -20.04
CA SER A 104 -43.74 13.82 -19.99
C SER A 104 -42.28 14.27 -19.75
N GLY A 105 -41.33 13.34 -19.55
CA GLY A 105 -39.91 13.66 -19.31
C GLY A 105 -39.05 13.64 -20.58
N SER A 106 -37.93 14.38 -20.58
CA SER A 106 -36.92 14.36 -21.64
C SER A 106 -36.31 12.96 -21.83
N LEU A 107 -35.82 12.70 -23.05
CA LEU A 107 -35.08 11.48 -23.34
C LEU A 107 -33.74 11.50 -22.60
N MET A 108 -33.38 10.34 -22.07
CA MET A 108 -32.11 10.15 -21.41
C MET A 108 -30.99 10.07 -22.46
N PRO A 109 -29.88 10.82 -22.26
CA PRO A 109 -28.74 10.79 -23.15
C PRO A 109 -28.03 9.43 -23.08
N LEU A 110 -27.49 8.99 -24.21
CA LEU A 110 -26.57 7.85 -24.25
C LEU A 110 -25.23 8.25 -23.62
N LEU A 111 -24.54 7.27 -23.05
CA LEU A 111 -23.22 7.45 -22.49
C LEU A 111 -22.19 7.58 -23.63
N CYS A 112 -21.16 8.38 -23.40
CA CYS A 112 -20.04 8.39 -24.32
C CYS A 112 -19.12 7.21 -24.01
N ASN A 113 -18.93 6.34 -25.00
CA ASN A 113 -17.96 5.27 -24.91
C ASN A 113 -16.52 5.83 -25.02
N PRO A 114 -15.65 5.58 -24.02
CA PRO A 114 -14.27 6.06 -24.04
C PRO A 114 -13.41 5.36 -25.10
N PHE A 115 -13.92 4.32 -25.76
CA PHE A 115 -13.24 3.59 -26.82
C PHE A 115 -14.07 3.60 -28.12
N ASN A 116 -13.38 3.63 -29.25
CA ASN A 116 -13.97 3.37 -30.57
C ASN A 116 -14.18 1.86 -30.78
N SER A 117 -14.85 1.47 -31.86
CA SER A 117 -15.09 0.05 -32.21
C SER A 117 -13.82 -0.74 -32.53
N ASP A 118 -12.70 -0.06 -32.76
CA ASP A 118 -11.35 -0.62 -32.93
C ASP A 118 -10.53 -0.57 -31.62
N PHE A 119 -11.16 -0.24 -30.49
CA PHE A 119 -10.56 -0.07 -29.15
C PHE A 119 -9.52 1.04 -29.05
N THR A 120 -9.48 1.95 -30.02
CA THR A 120 -8.69 3.18 -29.90
C THR A 120 -9.35 4.16 -28.93
N ASP A 121 -8.51 4.95 -28.25
CA ASP A 121 -8.98 5.86 -27.21
C ASP A 121 -9.77 7.03 -27.83
N ARG A 122 -10.95 7.30 -27.28
CA ARG A 122 -11.84 8.38 -27.69
C ARG A 122 -12.04 9.34 -26.52
N LYS A 123 -11.87 10.64 -26.79
CA LYS A 123 -12.17 11.68 -25.79
C LYS A 123 -13.67 11.87 -25.67
N CYS A 124 -14.19 11.57 -24.48
CA CYS A 124 -15.55 11.85 -24.09
C CYS A 124 -15.64 13.18 -23.32
N ALA A 125 -16.70 13.95 -23.58
CA ALA A 125 -17.03 15.08 -22.71
C ALA A 125 -17.48 14.56 -21.33
N ALA A 126 -17.30 15.39 -20.29
CA ALA A 126 -17.78 15.05 -18.95
C ALA A 126 -19.28 14.74 -19.01
N GLY A 127 -19.66 13.56 -18.52
CA GLY A 127 -20.96 12.94 -18.76
C GLY A 127 -22.14 13.75 -18.22
N GLU A 128 -23.27 13.60 -18.89
CA GLU A 128 -24.54 14.16 -18.44
C GLU A 128 -25.01 13.47 -17.15
N VAL A 129 -25.47 14.28 -16.19
CA VAL A 129 -25.87 13.79 -14.87
C VAL A 129 -27.24 13.08 -14.96
N TRP A 130 -27.23 11.74 -14.97
CA TRP A 130 -28.45 10.91 -15.01
C TRP A 130 -29.35 11.04 -13.78
N LYS A 131 -28.87 11.67 -12.70
CA LYS A 131 -29.63 11.92 -11.47
C LYS A 131 -30.94 12.67 -11.69
N ASN A 132 -30.99 13.53 -12.72
CA ASN A 132 -32.19 14.31 -13.06
C ASN A 132 -33.30 13.50 -13.73
N TYR A 133 -33.02 12.26 -14.14
CA TYR A 133 -33.98 11.39 -14.83
C TYR A 133 -34.66 10.38 -13.89
N ILE A 134 -34.36 10.44 -12.59
CA ILE A 134 -34.91 9.54 -11.57
C ILE A 134 -36.36 9.93 -11.27
N CYS A 135 -37.27 8.97 -11.34
CA CYS A 135 -38.66 9.11 -10.94
C CYS A 135 -38.86 8.71 -9.47
N GLN A 136 -39.91 9.25 -8.83
CA GLN A 136 -40.45 8.67 -7.61
C GLN A 136 -41.30 7.45 -7.96
N VAL A 137 -41.23 6.41 -7.13
CA VAL A 137 -41.93 5.14 -7.37
C VAL A 137 -43.10 4.93 -6.40
N SER A 138 -44.16 4.30 -6.88
CA SER A 138 -45.28 3.80 -6.07
C SER A 138 -44.87 2.58 -5.23
N SER A 139 -45.77 2.12 -4.35
CA SER A 139 -45.61 0.85 -3.62
C SER A 139 -45.47 -0.37 -4.54
N SER A 140 -45.94 -0.29 -5.79
CA SER A 140 -45.79 -1.32 -6.82
C SER A 140 -44.50 -1.19 -7.64
N GLY A 141 -43.63 -0.20 -7.36
CA GLY A 141 -42.37 0.01 -8.07
C GLY A 141 -42.50 0.74 -9.41
N ILE A 142 -43.65 1.36 -9.68
CA ILE A 142 -43.96 2.07 -10.92
C ILE A 142 -43.65 3.56 -10.75
N CYS A 143 -43.03 4.20 -11.75
CA CYS A 143 -42.78 5.64 -11.72
C CYS A 143 -44.09 6.45 -11.67
N THR A 144 -44.27 7.28 -10.64
CA THR A 144 -45.44 8.17 -10.48
C THR A 144 -45.16 9.60 -10.94
N THR A 145 -43.91 10.06 -10.89
CA THR A 145 -43.49 11.38 -11.36
C THR A 145 -42.86 11.30 -12.75
N PRO A 146 -42.78 12.42 -13.50
CA PRO A 146 -41.99 12.48 -14.73
C PRO A 146 -40.54 12.06 -14.46
N GLY A 147 -40.07 11.03 -15.18
CA GLY A 147 -38.75 10.44 -15.04
C GLY A 147 -38.66 9.13 -15.85
N ARG A 148 -37.45 8.74 -16.23
CA ARG A 148 -37.18 7.58 -17.10
C ARG A 148 -36.44 6.44 -16.38
N LEU A 149 -36.01 6.67 -15.13
CA LEU A 149 -35.29 5.71 -14.30
C LEU A 149 -35.96 5.52 -12.95
N THR A 150 -36.21 4.26 -12.57
CA THR A 150 -36.51 3.92 -11.19
C THR A 150 -35.25 4.02 -10.34
N PRO A 151 -35.35 4.29 -9.03
CA PRO A 151 -34.18 4.33 -8.14
C PRO A 151 -33.35 3.03 -8.14
N SER A 152 -34.00 1.88 -8.34
CA SER A 152 -33.32 0.59 -8.45
C SER A 152 -32.53 0.45 -9.75
N LEU A 153 -33.12 0.84 -10.89
CA LEU A 153 -32.45 0.79 -12.20
C LEU A 153 -31.29 1.78 -12.27
N TYR A 154 -31.47 2.99 -11.73
CA TYR A 154 -30.41 3.98 -11.62
C TYR A 154 -29.19 3.43 -10.88
N LYS A 155 -29.37 2.78 -9.72
CA LYS A 155 -28.25 2.19 -8.96
C LYS A 155 -27.49 1.12 -9.74
N GLN A 156 -28.20 0.28 -10.51
CA GLN A 156 -27.57 -0.75 -11.34
C GLN A 156 -26.75 -0.11 -12.47
N MET A 157 -27.31 0.88 -13.16
CA MET A 157 -26.62 1.63 -14.20
C MET A 157 -25.41 2.39 -13.66
N GLU A 158 -25.55 3.08 -12.53
CA GLU A 158 -24.47 3.81 -11.86
C GLU A 158 -23.30 2.89 -11.51
N SER A 159 -23.58 1.68 -11.01
CA SER A 159 -22.54 0.68 -10.75
C SER A 159 -21.80 0.28 -12.03
N ALA A 160 -22.53 0.01 -13.13
CA ALA A 160 -21.92 -0.33 -14.42
C ALA A 160 -21.07 0.82 -14.97
N VAL A 161 -21.55 2.07 -14.89
CA VAL A 161 -20.81 3.25 -15.34
C VAL A 161 -19.55 3.46 -14.49
N ASN A 162 -19.65 3.35 -13.16
CA ASN A 162 -18.49 3.51 -12.29
C ASN A 162 -17.42 2.42 -12.52
N LEU A 163 -17.86 1.18 -12.79
CA LEU A 163 -16.96 0.09 -13.18
C LEU A 163 -16.30 0.38 -14.53
N SER A 164 -17.05 0.82 -15.54
CA SER A 164 -16.51 1.17 -16.86
C SER A 164 -15.48 2.31 -16.76
N TYR A 165 -15.76 3.31 -15.92
CA TYR A 165 -14.84 4.42 -15.65
C TYR A 165 -13.57 3.93 -14.94
N GLY A 166 -13.71 3.06 -13.92
CA GLY A 166 -12.59 2.46 -13.22
C GLY A 166 -11.69 1.65 -14.15
N LEU A 167 -12.26 0.79 -15.00
CA LEU A 167 -11.52 -0.01 -15.97
C LEU A 167 -10.82 0.86 -17.02
N SER A 168 -11.50 1.89 -17.55
CA SER A 168 -10.90 2.81 -18.52
C SER A 168 -9.76 3.63 -17.90
N ARG A 169 -9.94 4.12 -16.67
CA ARG A 169 -8.98 5.01 -15.99
C ARG A 169 -7.78 4.26 -15.42
N TYR A 170 -7.99 3.11 -14.79
CA TYR A 170 -6.96 2.36 -14.08
C TYR A 170 -6.44 1.16 -14.86
N GLY A 171 -7.13 0.69 -15.91
CA GLY A 171 -6.72 -0.45 -16.74
C GLY A 171 -5.27 -0.37 -17.23
N PRO A 172 -4.83 0.72 -17.88
CA PRO A 172 -3.44 0.84 -18.34
C PRO A 172 -2.40 0.73 -17.22
N PHE A 173 -2.70 1.29 -16.04
CA PHE A 173 -1.81 1.19 -14.89
C PHE A 173 -1.74 -0.23 -14.33
N LEU A 174 -2.89 -0.91 -14.21
CA LEU A 174 -2.96 -2.29 -13.73
C LEU A 174 -2.21 -3.26 -14.67
N VAL A 175 -2.34 -3.08 -15.97
CA VAL A 175 -1.59 -3.88 -16.96
C VAL A 175 -0.08 -3.59 -16.92
N ASN A 176 0.32 -2.34 -16.73
CA ASN A 176 1.75 -2.00 -16.60
C ASN A 176 2.39 -2.57 -15.32
N LEU A 177 1.61 -2.87 -14.28
CA LEU A 177 2.09 -3.63 -13.13
C LEU A 177 2.32 -5.11 -13.47
N GLU A 178 1.54 -5.65 -14.40
CA GLU A 178 1.58 -7.05 -14.86
C GLU A 178 2.85 -7.36 -15.69
N ASP A 179 3.28 -6.43 -16.54
CA ASP A 179 4.49 -6.57 -17.38
C ASP A 179 5.81 -6.47 -16.59
N CYS A 180 5.74 -6.33 -15.26
CA CYS A 180 6.89 -6.20 -14.35
C CYS A 180 7.87 -5.07 -14.63
N THR A 181 7.70 -4.29 -15.70
CA THR A 181 8.55 -3.15 -16.06
C THR A 181 8.63 -2.16 -14.89
N PHE A 182 7.50 -1.84 -14.26
CA PHE A 182 7.46 -0.96 -13.09
C PHE A 182 8.25 -1.52 -11.89
N VAL A 183 8.06 -2.80 -11.58
CA VAL A 183 8.71 -3.46 -10.43
C VAL A 183 10.21 -3.58 -10.68
N ARG A 184 10.60 -3.94 -11.91
CA ARG A 184 11.99 -4.06 -12.34
C ARG A 184 12.71 -2.72 -12.30
N GLU A 185 12.12 -1.65 -12.81
CA GLU A 185 12.70 -0.31 -12.70
C GLU A 185 12.87 0.12 -11.24
N THR A 186 11.87 -0.15 -10.40
CA THR A 186 11.89 0.19 -8.98
C THR A 186 12.97 -0.58 -8.23
N PHE A 187 13.04 -1.90 -8.38
CA PHE A 187 14.05 -2.73 -7.75
C PHE A 187 15.46 -2.46 -8.28
N THR A 188 15.60 -2.18 -9.57
CA THR A 188 16.89 -1.72 -10.13
C THR A 188 17.36 -0.45 -9.44
N LYS A 189 16.44 0.52 -9.25
CA LYS A 189 16.76 1.77 -8.56
C LYS A 189 17.09 1.54 -7.09
N ILE A 190 16.35 0.67 -6.40
CA ILE A 190 16.61 0.33 -4.99
C ILE A 190 17.96 -0.37 -4.82
N SER A 191 18.19 -1.45 -5.58
CA SER A 191 19.43 -2.22 -5.58
C SER A 191 20.64 -1.36 -5.92
N HIS A 192 20.57 -0.56 -6.99
CA HIS A 192 21.73 0.18 -7.47
C HIS A 192 21.98 1.49 -6.70
N SER A 193 20.94 2.23 -6.34
CA SER A 193 21.10 3.57 -5.74
C SER A 193 21.00 3.60 -4.23
N TYR A 194 20.17 2.73 -3.61
CA TYR A 194 19.89 2.83 -2.18
C TYR A 194 20.62 1.75 -1.37
N CYS A 195 20.72 0.52 -1.86
CA CYS A 195 21.35 -0.58 -1.14
C CYS A 195 22.83 -0.35 -0.77
N PRO A 196 23.69 0.25 -1.61
CA PRO A 196 25.08 0.55 -1.24
C PRO A 196 25.16 1.52 -0.06
N ASP A 197 24.32 2.55 -0.09
CA ASP A 197 24.26 3.56 0.97
C ASP A 197 23.67 2.96 2.25
N LEU A 198 22.57 2.21 2.16
CA LEU A 198 22.00 1.52 3.33
C LEU A 198 23.01 0.59 3.99
N ARG A 199 23.75 -0.20 3.20
CA ARG A 199 24.80 -1.09 3.72
C ARG A 199 25.94 -0.30 4.36
N ARG A 200 26.36 0.79 3.73
CA ARG A 200 27.42 1.65 4.27
C ARG A 200 26.96 2.25 5.60
N TYR A 201 25.83 2.96 5.63
CA TYR A 201 25.32 3.62 6.82
C TYR A 201 24.99 2.64 7.94
N SER A 202 24.43 1.46 7.66
CA SER A 202 24.18 0.45 8.68
C SER A 202 25.48 -0.05 9.33
N GLN A 203 26.55 -0.23 8.54
CA GLN A 203 27.88 -0.54 9.08
C GLN A 203 28.43 0.59 9.95
N TRP A 204 28.31 1.86 9.53
CA TRP A 204 28.73 3.01 10.34
C TRP A 204 27.97 3.10 11.66
N ILE A 205 26.66 2.87 11.63
CA ILE A 205 25.81 2.87 12.84
C ILE A 205 26.22 1.73 13.77
N TYR A 206 26.44 0.52 13.24
CA TYR A 206 26.90 -0.62 14.03
C TYR A 206 28.26 -0.34 14.69
N VAL A 207 29.23 0.16 13.94
CA VAL A 207 30.56 0.53 14.49
C VAL A 207 30.43 1.61 15.56
N GLY A 208 29.62 2.65 15.33
CA GLY A 208 29.37 3.70 16.31
C GLY A 208 28.74 3.17 17.59
N LEU A 209 27.76 2.27 17.48
CA LEU A 209 27.09 1.65 18.62
C LEU A 209 28.05 0.76 19.44
N VAL A 210 28.93 0.01 18.77
CA VAL A 210 29.98 -0.78 19.43
C VAL A 210 30.94 0.10 20.20
N ILE A 211 31.38 1.23 19.63
CA ILE A 211 32.28 2.19 20.31
C ILE A 211 31.60 2.79 21.54
N VAL A 212 30.35 3.25 21.42
CA VAL A 212 29.60 3.83 22.55
C VAL A 212 29.39 2.77 23.64
N SER A 213 29.04 1.54 23.27
CA SER A 213 28.90 0.43 24.22
C SER A 213 30.21 0.16 24.97
N ALA A 214 31.34 0.12 24.28
CA ALA A 214 32.65 -0.07 24.90
C ALA A 214 33.01 1.08 25.86
N ALA A 215 32.73 2.34 25.47
CA ALA A 215 33.00 3.51 26.32
C ALA A 215 32.16 3.51 27.61
N VAL A 216 30.88 3.15 27.52
CA VAL A 216 29.99 3.02 28.68
C VAL A 216 30.47 1.89 29.60
N MET A 217 30.83 0.75 29.04
CA MET A 217 31.37 -0.39 29.80
C MET A 217 32.63 -0.01 30.58
N LEU A 218 33.60 0.65 29.93
CA LEU A 218 34.81 1.12 30.60
C LEU A 218 34.50 2.15 31.70
N SER A 219 33.57 3.07 31.43
CA SER A 219 33.14 4.08 32.41
C SER A 219 32.51 3.45 33.65
N LEU A 220 31.67 2.41 33.49
CA LEU A 220 31.08 1.65 34.59
C LEU A 220 32.14 0.90 35.39
N ILE A 221 33.12 0.27 34.72
CA ILE A 221 34.23 -0.42 35.39
C ILE A 221 35.04 0.57 36.25
N PHE A 222 35.44 1.71 35.67
CA PHE A 222 36.16 2.75 36.41
C PHE A 222 35.35 3.26 37.61
N TRP A 223 34.03 3.45 37.44
CA TRP A 223 33.15 3.90 38.52
C TRP A 223 33.06 2.87 39.66
N VAL A 224 32.98 1.58 39.34
CA VAL A 224 32.99 0.48 40.34
C VAL A 224 34.30 0.45 41.11
N ILE A 225 35.44 0.57 40.44
CA ILE A 225 36.77 0.61 41.07
C ILE A 225 36.87 1.82 42.00
N TYR A 226 36.51 3.01 41.51
CA TYR A 226 36.54 4.25 42.28
C TYR A 226 35.63 4.18 43.52
N ALA A 227 34.40 3.67 43.37
CA ALA A 227 33.47 3.50 44.47
C ALA A 227 33.97 2.50 45.53
N ARG A 228 34.65 1.43 45.10
CA ARG A 228 35.27 0.44 46.00
C ARG A 228 36.44 1.05 46.78
N GLU A 229 37.34 1.74 46.10
CA GLU A 229 38.49 2.43 46.71
C GLU A 229 38.03 3.48 47.73
N ARG A 230 37.02 4.29 47.37
CA ARG A 230 36.44 5.28 48.28
C ARG A 230 35.84 4.64 49.52
N ARG A 231 35.14 3.50 49.40
CA ARG A 231 34.65 2.78 50.59
C ARG A 231 35.78 2.25 51.46
N HIS A 232 36.80 1.62 50.86
CA HIS A 232 37.95 1.11 51.62
C HIS A 232 38.64 2.22 52.44
N ARG A 233 38.86 3.40 51.85
CA ARG A 233 39.45 4.55 52.56
C ARG A 233 38.60 5.09 53.71
N VAL A 234 37.27 4.97 53.63
CA VAL A 234 36.37 5.37 54.72
C VAL A 234 36.40 4.35 55.86
N TYR A 235 36.43 3.05 55.53
CA TYR A 235 36.52 1.99 56.54
C TYR A 235 37.86 2.01 57.29
N THR A 236 39.01 2.14 56.62
CA THR A 236 40.31 2.20 57.31
C THR A 236 40.43 3.41 58.26
N LYS A 237 39.88 4.57 57.88
CA LYS A 237 39.82 5.75 58.77
C LYS A 237 38.94 5.57 60.01
N GLN A 238 37.96 4.66 59.99
CA GLN A 238 37.13 4.36 61.16
C GLN A 238 37.80 3.36 62.14
N PHE A 239 38.75 2.56 61.66
CA PHE A 239 39.49 1.62 62.51
C PHE A 239 40.78 2.22 63.13
N GLU A 240 41.24 3.39 62.68
CA GLU A 240 42.47 4.06 63.13
C GLU A 240 42.27 5.27 64.08
N GLY A 241 41.24 5.32 64.93
CA GLY A 241 41.30 6.24 66.08
C GLY A 241 40.17 6.19 67.12
N PRO A 242 40.44 6.46 68.43
CA PRO A 242 41.73 6.67 69.10
C PRO A 242 42.13 5.49 70.02
N GLY A 243 43.35 4.99 69.84
CA GLY A 243 44.02 4.18 70.86
C GLY A 243 44.33 5.03 72.09
N LYS A 244 44.04 4.48 73.27
CA LYS A 244 44.22 5.02 74.61
C LYS A 244 45.50 5.87 74.77
N ALA A 245 45.34 7.15 75.10
CA ALA A 245 46.35 7.88 75.86
C ALA A 245 46.01 7.71 77.34
N SER A 246 46.98 7.15 78.07
CA SER A 246 46.99 7.02 79.53
C SER A 246 47.05 8.38 80.21
#